data_AF-A0A7S2BA98-F1
#
_entry.id   AF-A0A7S2BA98-F1
#
_cell.length_a   1.000
_cell.length_b   1.000
_cell.length_c   1.000
_cell.angle_alpha   90.00
_cell.angle_beta   90.00
_cell.angle_gamma   90.00
#
_symmetry.space_group_name_H-M   'P 1'
#
loop_
_entity.id
_entity.type
_entity.pdbx_description
1 polymer ?
#
loop_
_entity_poly.entity_id
_entity_poly.type
_entity_poly.pdbx_seq_one_letter_code
_entity_poly.pdbx_strand_id
1 'polypeptide(L)'
;NEIPEPPVAEDPELEGADGSEATTTADEEVEEKFDERFPELRALSERLALTPVEQAECIAKVVTPIIATLIDDAASTLSKKDNTAETLERLEAVFDFMDGALEVFEVFAEGVEIKPVVYVGRTPKRQLEQLYSRYCVVGGEDNLTSLQRLLEIKDGAAERMSTKAMMESMQAMMKGEGGNPFGDMDMGDMEGLEELMAGMNMDG
;
A
#
# COMPACT_ATOMS: atom_id res chain seq x y z
N ASN A 1 68.92 -15.54 17.56
CA ASN A 1 67.45 -15.65 17.54
C ASN A 1 66.97 -15.40 16.13
N GLU A 2 67.16 -16.41 15.28
CA GLU A 2 66.59 -16.44 13.93
C GLU A 2 65.27 -17.20 14.02
N ILE A 3 64.20 -16.56 13.55
CA ILE A 3 62.85 -17.10 13.56
C ILE A 3 62.71 -17.97 12.31
N PRO A 4 62.32 -19.25 12.42
CA PRO A 4 62.12 -20.10 11.24
C PRO A 4 60.84 -19.71 10.52
N GLU A 5 60.92 -19.56 9.20
CA GLU A 5 59.78 -19.32 8.32
C GLU A 5 58.85 -20.55 8.27
N PRO A 6 57.52 -20.36 8.21
CA PRO A 6 56.57 -21.46 8.05
C PRO A 6 56.53 -21.99 6.60
N PRO A 7 56.20 -23.27 6.40
CA PRO A 7 56.19 -23.91 5.09
C PRO A 7 55.06 -23.40 4.19
N VAL A 8 55.38 -23.25 2.91
CA VAL A 8 54.45 -22.98 1.81
C VAL A 8 53.50 -24.17 1.67
N ALA A 9 52.22 -23.94 1.93
CA ALA A 9 51.17 -24.91 1.64
C ALA A 9 50.79 -24.81 0.17
N GLU A 10 50.89 -25.94 -0.52
CA GLU A 10 50.54 -26.14 -1.92
C GLU A 10 49.03 -25.95 -2.16
N ASP A 11 48.73 -25.37 -3.33
CA ASP A 11 47.40 -25.20 -3.90
C ASP A 11 46.61 -26.53 -3.95
N PRO A 12 45.34 -26.55 -3.50
CA PRO A 12 44.38 -27.50 -4.01
C PRO A 12 43.74 -26.95 -5.30
N GLU A 13 44.07 -27.60 -6.41
CA GLU A 13 43.30 -27.54 -7.66
C GLU A 13 41.82 -27.78 -7.37
N LEU A 14 40.98 -26.75 -7.54
CA LEU A 14 39.54 -26.89 -7.65
C LEU A 14 39.16 -26.89 -9.13
N GLU A 15 39.23 -28.08 -9.74
CA GLU A 15 38.46 -28.41 -10.92
C GLU A 15 36.97 -28.54 -10.55
N GLY A 16 36.11 -27.92 -11.35
CA GLY A 16 34.72 -28.36 -11.52
C GLY A 16 33.66 -27.44 -10.93
N ALA A 17 33.10 -26.57 -11.78
CA ALA A 17 31.65 -26.39 -11.90
C ALA A 17 31.36 -25.66 -13.22
N ASP A 18 31.21 -26.46 -14.27
CA ASP A 18 30.33 -26.16 -15.39
C ASP A 18 28.90 -25.92 -14.85
N GLY A 19 28.25 -24.87 -15.32
CA GLY A 19 26.96 -24.41 -14.80
C GLY A 19 26.68 -22.92 -15.00
N SER A 20 27.08 -22.35 -16.13
CA SER A 20 26.55 -21.05 -16.58
C SER A 20 25.16 -21.27 -17.19
N GLU A 21 24.19 -21.63 -16.35
CA GLU A 21 22.78 -21.64 -16.74
C GLU A 21 22.25 -20.19 -16.76
N ALA A 22 21.95 -19.74 -17.97
CA ALA A 22 20.98 -18.72 -18.35
C ALA A 22 20.22 -18.02 -17.21
N THR A 23 20.70 -16.83 -16.84
CA THR A 23 19.91 -15.80 -16.16
C THR A 23 20.10 -14.48 -16.92
N THR A 24 19.58 -14.38 -18.15
CA THR A 24 19.71 -13.12 -18.93
C THR A 24 18.45 -12.71 -19.68
N THR A 25 17.43 -13.57 -19.82
CA THR A 25 16.26 -13.21 -20.65
C THR A 25 15.17 -12.45 -19.90
N ALA A 26 15.07 -12.60 -18.58
CA ALA A 26 14.05 -11.88 -17.80
C ALA A 26 14.45 -10.41 -17.55
N ASP A 27 15.73 -10.15 -17.28
CA ASP A 27 16.24 -8.80 -17.04
C ASP A 27 16.21 -7.96 -18.33
N GLU A 28 16.57 -8.53 -19.49
CA GLU A 28 16.49 -7.84 -20.80
C GLU A 28 15.04 -7.48 -21.19
N GLU A 29 14.06 -8.37 -20.97
CA GLU A 29 12.65 -8.09 -21.33
C GLU A 29 12.00 -7.01 -20.44
N VAL A 30 12.46 -6.86 -19.19
CA VAL A 30 12.01 -5.78 -18.29
C VAL A 30 12.68 -4.45 -18.65
N GLU A 31 13.96 -4.47 -19.03
CA GLU A 31 14.69 -3.28 -19.52
C GLU A 31 14.16 -2.75 -20.85
N GLU A 32 13.65 -3.62 -21.74
CA GLU A 32 13.13 -3.21 -23.06
C GLU A 32 11.72 -2.57 -22.94
N LYS A 33 10.85 -3.06 -22.05
CA LYS A 33 9.55 -2.42 -21.75
C LYS A 33 9.68 -1.07 -21.03
N PHE A 34 10.81 -0.84 -20.37
CA PHE A 34 11.14 0.37 -19.64
C PHE A 34 11.31 1.57 -20.58
N ASP A 35 12.11 1.42 -21.64
CA ASP A 35 12.45 2.52 -22.56
C ASP A 35 11.20 3.09 -23.24
N GLU A 36 10.15 2.29 -23.38
CA GLU A 36 8.90 2.72 -24.00
C GLU A 36 7.99 3.53 -23.07
N ARG A 37 7.92 3.21 -21.77
CA ARG A 37 6.95 3.87 -20.85
C ARG A 37 7.43 5.24 -20.34
N PHE A 38 8.74 5.41 -20.07
CA PHE A 38 9.26 6.66 -19.49
C PHE A 38 10.60 7.15 -20.11
N PRO A 39 10.68 7.27 -21.45
CA PRO A 39 11.94 7.59 -22.14
C PRO A 39 12.55 8.93 -21.70
N GLU A 40 11.72 9.93 -21.43
CA GLU A 40 12.18 11.28 -21.03
C GLU A 40 12.81 11.29 -19.63
N LEU A 41 12.25 10.52 -18.69
CA LEU A 41 12.77 10.41 -17.32
C LEU A 41 14.09 9.63 -17.30
N ARG A 42 14.22 8.59 -18.13
CA ARG A 42 15.48 7.84 -18.29
C ARG A 42 16.59 8.73 -18.84
N ALA A 43 16.32 9.39 -19.97
CA ALA A 43 17.26 10.31 -20.59
C ALA A 43 17.66 11.46 -19.65
N LEU A 44 16.73 11.95 -18.83
CA LEU A 44 17.03 12.96 -17.82
C LEU A 44 17.95 12.40 -16.72
N SER A 45 17.67 11.19 -16.24
CA SER A 45 18.47 10.55 -15.20
C SER A 45 19.89 10.25 -15.64
N GLU A 46 20.06 9.71 -16.86
CA GLU A 46 21.37 9.45 -17.46
C GLU A 46 22.15 10.75 -17.67
N ARG A 47 21.48 11.81 -18.15
CA ARG A 47 22.08 13.13 -18.34
C ARG A 47 22.54 13.74 -17.01
N LEU A 48 21.83 13.48 -15.93
CA LEU A 48 22.16 13.95 -14.59
C LEU A 48 23.09 12.99 -13.82
N ALA A 49 23.40 11.82 -14.38
CA ALA A 49 24.20 10.76 -13.77
C ALA A 49 23.74 10.44 -12.34
N LEU A 50 22.42 10.40 -12.12
CA LEU A 50 21.85 10.09 -10.80
C LEU A 50 22.07 8.62 -10.46
N THR A 51 22.45 8.36 -9.22
CA THR A 51 22.47 7.02 -8.64
C THR A 51 21.04 6.52 -8.35
N PRO A 52 20.80 5.19 -8.26
CA PRO A 52 19.51 4.64 -7.85
C PRO A 52 18.96 5.22 -6.55
N VAL A 53 19.84 5.52 -5.59
CA VAL A 53 19.46 6.15 -4.32
C VAL A 53 18.98 7.59 -4.53
N GLU A 54 19.66 8.36 -5.38
CA GLU A 54 19.25 9.74 -5.69
C GLU A 54 17.95 9.77 -6.51
N GLN A 55 17.74 8.80 -7.42
CA GLN A 55 16.50 8.62 -8.15
C GLN A 55 15.34 8.31 -7.20
N ALA A 56 15.53 7.35 -6.28
CA ALA A 56 14.59 7.03 -5.20
C ALA A 56 14.21 8.26 -4.38
N GLU A 57 15.19 9.04 -3.94
CA GLU A 57 14.94 10.26 -3.17
C GLU A 57 14.16 11.31 -3.98
N CYS A 58 14.47 11.47 -5.27
CA CYS A 58 13.75 12.40 -6.14
C CYS A 58 12.28 11.99 -6.28
N ILE A 59 12.02 10.70 -6.50
CA ILE A 59 10.66 10.16 -6.57
C ILE A 59 9.94 10.39 -5.25
N ALA A 60 10.54 10.04 -4.12
CA ALA A 60 9.94 10.25 -2.80
C ALA A 60 9.60 11.72 -2.53
N LYS A 61 10.45 12.66 -2.94
CA LYS A 61 10.22 14.12 -2.82
C LYS A 61 9.01 14.60 -3.63
N VAL A 62 8.67 13.92 -4.72
CA VAL A 62 7.50 14.24 -5.56
C VAL A 62 6.24 13.52 -5.05
N VAL A 63 6.36 12.23 -4.72
CA VAL A 63 5.25 11.37 -4.30
C VAL A 63 4.66 11.80 -2.95
N THR A 64 5.51 12.12 -1.98
CA THR A 64 5.09 12.50 -0.61
C THR A 64 4.08 13.65 -0.57
N PRO A 65 4.33 14.82 -1.20
CA PRO A 65 3.36 15.92 -1.18
C PRO A 65 2.07 15.61 -1.96
N ILE A 66 2.12 14.76 -2.98
CA ILE A 66 0.93 14.35 -3.73
C ILE A 66 0.05 13.46 -2.84
N ILE A 67 0.62 12.44 -2.19
CA ILE A 67 -0.11 11.60 -1.23
C ILE A 67 -0.72 12.45 -0.10
N ALA A 68 0.03 13.41 0.43
CA ALA A 68 -0.48 14.33 1.45
C ALA A 68 -1.68 15.15 0.94
N THR A 69 -1.64 15.58 -0.33
CA THR A 69 -2.75 16.31 -0.96
C THR A 69 -3.98 15.42 -1.15
N LEU A 70 -3.81 14.17 -1.57
CA LEU A 70 -4.91 13.21 -1.74
C LEU A 70 -5.56 12.85 -0.41
N ILE A 71 -4.77 12.67 0.66
CA ILE A 71 -5.30 12.44 2.01
C ILE A 71 -6.04 13.67 2.52
N ASP A 72 -5.53 14.88 2.30
CA ASP A 72 -6.22 16.12 2.65
C ASP A 72 -7.57 16.25 1.92
N ASP A 73 -7.62 15.85 0.65
CA ASP A 73 -8.84 15.83 -0.15
C ASP A 73 -9.85 14.82 0.42
N ALA A 74 -9.41 13.60 0.71
CA ALA A 74 -10.23 12.58 1.39
C ALA A 74 -10.74 13.09 2.75
N ALA A 75 -9.89 13.73 3.56
CA ALA A 75 -10.26 14.28 4.86
C ALA A 75 -11.31 15.41 4.74
N SER A 76 -11.27 16.18 3.66
CA SER A 76 -12.23 17.27 3.42
C SER A 76 -13.67 16.75 3.29
N THR A 77 -13.84 15.52 2.79
CA THR A 77 -15.15 14.88 2.65
C THR A 77 -15.80 14.64 4.00
N LEU A 78 -15.04 14.34 5.07
CA LEU A 78 -15.54 14.03 6.42
C LEU A 78 -16.49 15.09 7.01
N SER A 79 -16.39 16.34 6.54
CA SER A 79 -17.21 17.46 7.00
C SER A 79 -18.68 17.39 6.53
N LYS A 80 -18.97 16.64 5.47
CA LYS A 80 -20.32 16.49 4.92
C LYS A 80 -21.11 15.43 5.70
N LYS A 81 -22.44 15.47 5.67
CA LYS A 81 -23.25 14.34 6.18
C LYS A 81 -23.31 13.25 5.11
N ASP A 82 -23.28 11.97 5.50
CA ASP A 82 -23.51 10.80 4.62
C ASP A 82 -22.58 10.70 3.39
N ASN A 83 -21.29 11.00 3.55
CA ASN A 83 -20.32 11.04 2.44
C ASN A 83 -19.37 9.84 2.39
N THR A 84 -19.71 8.73 3.02
CA THR A 84 -18.84 7.56 3.15
C THR A 84 -18.32 7.08 1.79
N ALA A 85 -19.19 6.96 0.79
CA ALA A 85 -18.80 6.60 -0.57
C ALA A 85 -17.80 7.60 -1.17
N GLU A 86 -18.04 8.90 -1.02
CA GLU A 86 -17.12 9.95 -1.47
C GLU A 86 -15.77 9.84 -0.72
N THR A 87 -15.76 9.59 0.59
CA THR A 87 -14.51 9.37 1.33
C THR A 87 -13.72 8.19 0.80
N LEU A 88 -14.40 7.08 0.50
CA LEU A 88 -13.77 5.85 0.01
C LEU A 88 -13.19 6.03 -1.38
N GLU A 89 -13.95 6.62 -2.31
CA GLU A 89 -13.48 6.95 -3.66
C GLU A 89 -12.19 7.78 -3.60
N ARG A 90 -12.12 8.75 -2.67
CA ARG A 90 -10.90 9.54 -2.46
C ARG A 90 -9.75 8.76 -1.85
N LEU A 91 -10.02 7.79 -0.97
CA LEU A 91 -8.99 6.91 -0.40
C LEU A 91 -8.49 5.89 -1.42
N GLU A 92 -9.37 5.35 -2.28
CA GLU A 92 -9.00 4.49 -3.41
C GLU A 92 -8.05 5.21 -4.36
N ALA A 93 -8.32 6.48 -4.67
CA ALA A 93 -7.40 7.31 -5.45
C ALA A 93 -6.02 7.49 -4.78
N VAL A 94 -5.92 7.41 -3.44
CA VAL A 94 -4.61 7.39 -2.75
C VAL A 94 -3.87 6.08 -3.06
N PHE A 95 -4.55 4.94 -2.99
CA PHE A 95 -3.94 3.63 -3.25
C PHE A 95 -3.56 3.47 -4.71
N ASP A 96 -4.43 3.83 -5.65
CA ASP A 96 -4.12 3.81 -7.09
C ASP A 96 -2.87 4.65 -7.40
N PHE A 97 -2.75 5.81 -6.77
CA PHE A 97 -1.58 6.66 -6.92
C PHE A 97 -0.32 6.02 -6.30
N MET A 98 -0.46 5.39 -5.13
CA MET A 98 0.65 4.68 -4.48
C MET A 98 1.15 3.49 -5.31
N ASP A 99 0.25 2.72 -5.91
CA ASP A 99 0.59 1.59 -6.78
C ASP A 99 1.30 2.09 -8.04
N GLY A 100 0.78 3.13 -8.69
CA GLY A 100 1.46 3.76 -9.82
C GLY A 100 2.83 4.37 -9.45
N ALA A 101 2.95 4.95 -8.25
CA ALA A 101 4.22 5.46 -7.74
C ALA A 101 5.22 4.34 -7.43
N LEU A 102 4.74 3.18 -6.96
CA LEU A 102 5.56 2.00 -6.73
C LEU A 102 6.09 1.44 -8.06
N GLU A 103 5.27 1.36 -9.10
CA GLU A 103 5.73 0.96 -10.45
C GLU A 103 6.89 1.85 -10.92
N VAL A 104 6.77 3.17 -10.75
CA VAL A 104 7.85 4.12 -11.09
C VAL A 104 9.07 3.90 -10.19
N PHE A 105 8.86 3.64 -8.90
CA PHE A 105 9.95 3.42 -7.96
C PHE A 105 10.76 2.17 -8.30
N GLU A 106 10.09 1.03 -8.51
CA GLU A 106 10.72 -0.25 -8.85
C GLU A 106 11.55 -0.15 -10.13
N VAL A 107 11.06 0.62 -11.10
CA VAL A 107 11.73 0.93 -12.36
C VAL A 107 13.00 1.75 -12.11
N PHE A 108 12.93 2.89 -11.43
CA PHE A 108 14.06 3.82 -11.35
C PHE A 108 15.02 3.57 -10.18
N ALA A 109 14.62 2.79 -9.20
CA ALA A 109 15.38 2.59 -7.97
C ALA A 109 15.29 1.13 -7.50
N GLU A 110 15.43 0.20 -8.45
CA GLU A 110 15.43 -1.22 -8.17
C GLU A 110 16.48 -1.57 -7.08
N GLY A 111 16.07 -2.41 -6.12
CA GLY A 111 16.94 -2.83 -5.03
C GLY A 111 17.26 -1.75 -3.99
N VAL A 112 16.69 -0.55 -4.11
CA VAL A 112 16.87 0.52 -3.12
C VAL A 112 15.81 0.41 -2.03
N GLU A 113 16.25 0.25 -0.79
CA GLU A 113 15.36 0.34 0.37
C GLU A 113 15.10 1.82 0.70
N ILE A 114 13.84 2.24 0.55
CA ILE A 114 13.40 3.57 0.99
C ILE A 114 12.70 3.51 2.34
N LYS A 115 12.82 4.63 3.07
CA LYS A 115 11.98 4.84 4.25
C LYS A 115 10.51 4.86 3.83
N PRO A 116 9.61 4.20 4.59
CA PRO A 116 8.19 4.23 4.31
C PRO A 116 7.68 5.66 4.17
N VAL A 117 6.85 5.90 3.15
CA VAL A 117 6.20 7.20 2.98
C VAL A 117 5.18 7.37 4.09
N VAL A 118 5.30 8.51 4.77
CA VAL A 118 4.45 8.90 5.91
C VAL A 118 3.68 10.15 5.52
N TYR A 119 2.43 10.22 5.97
CA TYR A 119 1.61 11.41 5.81
C TYR A 119 2.19 12.61 6.59
N VAL A 120 2.49 13.69 5.85
CA VAL A 120 3.06 14.94 6.39
C VAL A 120 2.22 16.18 6.05
N GLY A 121 0.92 15.98 5.77
CA GLY A 121 0.01 17.06 5.40
C GLY A 121 -0.55 17.86 6.60
N ARG A 122 -1.62 18.62 6.36
CA ARG A 122 -2.20 19.55 7.35
C ARG A 122 -3.42 19.02 8.11
N THR A 123 -3.93 17.86 7.71
CA THR A 123 -5.10 17.24 8.31
C THR A 123 -4.80 16.85 9.76
N PRO A 124 -5.62 17.29 10.73
CA PRO A 124 -5.40 16.98 12.13
C PRO A 124 -5.55 15.48 12.39
N LYS A 125 -4.77 14.97 13.34
CA LYS A 125 -4.77 13.55 13.73
C LYS A 125 -6.16 12.94 13.92
N ARG A 126 -7.09 13.69 14.53
CA ARG A 126 -8.47 13.24 14.74
C ARG A 126 -9.21 12.93 13.43
N GLN A 127 -8.97 13.70 12.37
CA GLN A 127 -9.57 13.45 11.06
C GLN A 127 -8.90 12.27 10.36
N LEU A 128 -7.59 12.08 10.51
CA LEU A 128 -6.90 10.88 10.01
C LEU A 128 -7.44 9.62 10.67
N GLU A 129 -7.66 9.66 11.98
CA GLU A 129 -8.29 8.57 12.73
C GLU A 129 -9.74 8.30 12.26
N GLN A 130 -10.48 9.35 11.88
CA GLN A 130 -11.82 9.20 11.30
C GLN A 130 -11.80 8.57 9.91
N LEU A 131 -10.83 8.95 9.05
CA LEU A 131 -10.62 8.31 7.75
C LEU A 131 -10.35 6.82 7.93
N TYR A 132 -9.41 6.47 8.81
CA TYR A 132 -9.08 5.08 9.10
C TYR A 132 -10.29 4.30 9.63
N SER A 133 -11.03 4.86 10.60
CA SER A 133 -12.21 4.20 11.16
C SER A 133 -13.30 3.96 10.11
N ARG A 134 -13.49 4.91 9.19
CA ARG A 134 -14.43 4.74 8.07
C ARG A 134 -13.95 3.63 7.15
N TYR A 135 -12.68 3.66 6.76
CA TYR A 135 -12.11 2.62 5.91
C TYR A 135 -12.23 1.22 6.54
N CYS A 136 -12.04 1.04 7.86
CA CYS A 136 -12.23 -0.26 8.52
C CYS A 136 -13.61 -0.91 8.30
N VAL A 137 -14.66 -0.13 8.08
CA VAL A 137 -16.04 -0.65 7.99
C VAL A 137 -16.41 -1.04 6.56
N VAL A 138 -15.82 -0.37 5.58
CA VAL A 138 -16.29 -0.36 4.19
C VAL A 138 -15.17 -0.52 3.16
N GLY A 139 -13.94 -0.13 3.52
CA GLY A 139 -12.75 -0.38 2.72
C GLY A 139 -12.19 -1.76 3.04
N GLY A 140 -11.92 -2.54 2.00
CA GLY A 140 -11.45 -3.93 2.13
C GLY A 140 -10.17 -4.06 2.98
N GLU A 141 -9.91 -5.29 3.44
CA GLU A 141 -8.79 -5.59 4.33
C GLU A 141 -7.41 -5.34 3.69
N ASP A 142 -7.31 -5.46 2.36
CA ASP A 142 -6.06 -5.46 1.60
C ASP A 142 -5.23 -4.18 1.81
N ASN A 143 -5.90 -3.02 1.83
CA ASN A 143 -5.23 -1.72 1.96
C ASN A 143 -5.22 -1.16 3.38
N LEU A 144 -5.84 -1.86 4.33
CA LEU A 144 -6.00 -1.36 5.70
C LEU A 144 -4.65 -1.19 6.40
N THR A 145 -3.72 -2.14 6.20
CA THR A 145 -2.37 -2.08 6.77
C THR A 145 -1.56 -0.94 6.15
N SER A 146 -1.67 -0.76 4.83
CA SER A 146 -1.01 0.32 4.09
C SER A 146 -1.49 1.69 4.57
N LEU A 147 -2.80 1.85 4.72
CA LEU A 147 -3.41 3.07 5.26
C LEU A 147 -2.98 3.33 6.70
N GLN A 148 -2.96 2.30 7.55
CA GLN A 148 -2.53 2.42 8.93
C GLN A 148 -1.10 2.97 9.03
N ARG A 149 -0.17 2.41 8.24
CA ARG A 149 1.23 2.83 8.19
C ARG A 149 1.36 4.25 7.66
N LEU A 150 0.67 4.55 6.57
CA LEU A 150 0.70 5.86 5.92
C LEU A 150 0.21 6.97 6.87
N LEU A 151 -0.83 6.71 7.67
CA LEU A 151 -1.40 7.65 8.63
C LEU A 151 -0.69 7.66 10.00
N GLU A 152 0.36 6.86 10.17
CA GLU A 152 1.08 6.66 11.45
C GLU A 152 0.18 6.30 12.63
N ILE A 153 -0.83 5.46 12.37
CA ILE A 153 -1.71 4.96 13.43
C ILE A 153 -1.02 3.76 14.08
N LYS A 154 -0.81 3.85 15.40
CA LYS A 154 -0.20 2.75 16.19
C LYS A 154 -1.08 1.50 16.14
N ASP A 155 -0.47 0.32 16.08
CA ASP A 155 -1.19 -0.97 15.99
C ASP A 155 -2.29 -1.12 17.07
N GLY A 156 -1.96 -0.85 18.33
CA GLY A 156 -2.94 -0.94 19.42
C GLY A 156 -4.05 0.12 19.36
N ALA A 157 -3.86 1.23 18.64
CA ALA A 157 -4.92 2.19 18.37
C ALA A 157 -5.77 1.73 17.18
N ALA A 158 -5.13 1.25 16.11
CA ALA A 158 -5.77 0.69 14.92
C ALA A 158 -6.71 -0.47 15.27
N GLU A 159 -6.23 -1.44 16.07
CA GLU A 159 -7.02 -2.59 16.51
C GLU A 159 -8.26 -2.18 17.33
N ARG A 160 -8.09 -1.22 18.24
CA ARG A 160 -9.21 -0.69 19.04
C ARG A 160 -10.24 0.03 18.17
N MET A 161 -9.77 0.79 17.18
CA MET A 161 -10.64 1.52 16.27
C MET A 161 -11.40 0.58 15.34
N SER A 162 -10.72 -0.42 14.76
CA SER A 162 -11.33 -1.47 13.96
C SER A 162 -12.39 -2.25 14.75
N THR A 163 -12.03 -2.76 15.94
CA THR A 163 -12.95 -3.48 16.82
C THR A 163 -14.17 -2.65 17.18
N LYS A 164 -13.97 -1.38 17.52
CA LYS A 164 -15.05 -0.46 17.87
C LYS A 164 -15.97 -0.20 16.66
N ALA A 165 -15.40 0.06 15.49
CA ALA A 165 -16.17 0.35 14.29
C ALA A 165 -16.99 -0.87 13.84
N MET A 166 -16.43 -2.07 13.94
CA MET A 166 -17.16 -3.33 13.71
C MET A 166 -18.32 -3.52 14.70
N MET A 167 -18.10 -3.29 16.00
CA MET A 167 -19.16 -3.40 17.01
C MET A 167 -20.28 -2.37 16.79
N GLU A 168 -19.95 -1.14 16.45
CA GLU A 168 -20.94 -0.09 16.13
C GLU A 168 -21.77 -0.47 14.90
N SER A 169 -21.13 -0.99 13.85
CA SER A 169 -21.80 -1.52 12.66
C SER A 169 -22.74 -2.68 12.99
N MET A 170 -22.27 -3.68 13.74
CA MET A 170 -23.06 -4.82 14.18
C MET A 170 -24.26 -4.41 15.04
N GLN A 171 -24.08 -3.45 15.96
CA GLN A 171 -25.15 -2.96 16.81
C GLN A 171 -26.22 -2.20 16.03
N ALA A 172 -25.82 -1.44 15.00
CA ALA A 172 -26.76 -0.76 14.10
C ALA A 172 -27.62 -1.77 13.34
N MET A 173 -27.02 -2.84 12.79
CA MET A 173 -27.76 -3.92 12.14
C MET A 173 -28.73 -4.63 13.11
N MET A 174 -28.29 -4.93 14.34
CA MET A 174 -29.11 -5.63 15.34
C MET A 174 -30.34 -4.84 15.82
N LYS A 175 -30.28 -3.51 15.82
CA LYS A 175 -31.39 -2.67 16.28
C LYS A 175 -32.54 -2.57 15.29
N GLY A 176 -32.41 -3.16 14.09
CA GLY A 176 -33.43 -3.06 13.05
C GLY A 176 -33.70 -1.62 12.60
N GLU A 177 -32.83 -0.69 13.00
CA GLU A 177 -32.76 0.63 12.39
C GLU A 177 -32.18 0.40 11.00
N GLY A 178 -33.04 0.11 10.02
CA GLY A 178 -32.71 0.11 8.59
C GLY A 178 -32.23 1.49 8.07
N GLY A 179 -31.84 2.38 8.96
CA GLY A 179 -30.98 3.50 8.68
C GLY A 179 -29.55 2.99 8.74
N ASN A 180 -28.98 2.82 7.56
CA ASN A 180 -27.55 2.66 7.39
C ASN A 180 -26.85 3.68 8.33
N PRO A 181 -25.99 3.28 9.29
CA PRO A 181 -25.34 4.26 10.17
C PRO A 181 -24.47 5.26 9.38
N PHE A 182 -24.25 5.01 8.08
CA PHE A 182 -23.39 5.79 7.20
C PHE A 182 -23.86 5.91 5.72
N GLY A 183 -25.18 6.01 5.46
CA GLY A 183 -25.68 6.71 4.27
C GLY A 183 -26.34 5.87 3.18
N ASP A 184 -25.62 5.00 2.46
CA ASP A 184 -26.17 4.25 1.31
C ASP A 184 -25.31 3.00 1.03
N MET A 185 -25.76 1.82 1.45
CA MET A 185 -25.32 0.55 0.87
C MET A 185 -26.50 0.06 0.05
N ASP A 186 -26.35 0.11 -1.27
CA ASP A 186 -27.32 -0.40 -2.22
C ASP A 186 -27.45 -1.92 -2.01
N MET A 187 -28.59 -2.35 -1.47
CA MET A 187 -28.93 -3.77 -1.22
C MET A 187 -29.33 -4.48 -2.53
N GLY A 188 -28.51 -4.33 -3.58
CA GLY A 188 -28.74 -4.99 -4.87
C GLY A 188 -28.38 -6.48 -4.90
N ASP A 189 -27.64 -6.98 -3.91
CA ASP A 189 -27.05 -8.33 -3.92
C ASP A 189 -27.58 -9.24 -2.78
N MET A 190 -28.83 -9.01 -2.34
CA MET A 190 -29.48 -9.77 -1.26
C MET A 190 -30.32 -10.98 -1.72
N GLU A 191 -30.22 -11.43 -2.97
CA GLU A 191 -30.97 -12.62 -3.44
C GLU A 191 -30.49 -13.92 -2.75
N GLY A 192 -29.28 -13.98 -2.20
CA GLY A 192 -28.79 -15.14 -1.45
C GLY A 192 -29.24 -15.24 0.02
N LEU A 193 -29.80 -14.16 0.59
CA LEU A 193 -30.16 -14.09 2.01
C LEU A 193 -31.60 -14.57 2.27
N GLU A 194 -32.49 -14.42 1.29
CA GLU A 194 -33.87 -14.92 1.38
C GLU A 194 -33.92 -16.45 1.45
N GLU A 195 -33.04 -17.15 0.75
CA GLU A 195 -33.00 -18.62 0.73
C GLU A 195 -32.51 -19.19 2.07
N LEU A 196 -31.59 -18.49 2.75
CA LEU A 196 -31.09 -18.85 4.08
C LEU A 196 -32.15 -18.65 5.18
N MET A 197 -33.00 -17.61 5.06
CA MET A 197 -34.06 -17.38 6.04
C MET A 197 -35.28 -18.30 5.84
N ALA A 198 -35.58 -18.68 4.59
CA ALA A 198 -36.64 -19.65 4.31
C ALA A 198 -36.33 -21.05 4.88
N GLY A 199 -35.05 -21.41 4.99
CA GLY A 199 -34.61 -22.71 5.54
C GLY A 199 -34.69 -22.83 7.07
N MET A 200 -34.74 -21.73 7.83
CA MET A 200 -34.71 -21.76 9.31
C MET A 200 -36.09 -21.82 9.97
N ASN A 201 -37.19 -21.70 9.21
CA ASN A 201 -38.55 -21.64 9.78
C ASN A 201 -39.38 -22.93 9.58
N MET A 202 -38.70 -24.06 9.34
CA MET A 202 -39.30 -25.40 9.22
C MET A 202 -38.68 -26.35 10.24
N ASP A 203 -38.84 -26.06 11.53
CA ASP A 203 -38.79 -27.06 12.61
C ASP A 203 -39.52 -26.50 13.84
N GLY A 204 -40.85 -26.53 13.76
CA GLY A 204 -41.78 -26.30 14.86
C GLY A 204 -42.81 -27.41 14.92
#